data_AF-A0A8X8XVC9-F1
#
_entry.id   AF-A0A8X8XVC9-F1
#
_cell.length_a   1.000
_cell.length_b   1.000
_cell.length_c   1.000
_cell.angle_alpha   90.00
_cell.angle_beta   90.00
_cell.angle_gamma   90.00
#
_symmetry.space_group_name_H-M   'P 1'
#
loop_
_entity.id
_entity.type
_entity.pdbx_description
1 polymer ?
#
loop_
_entity_poly.entity_id
_entity_poly.type
_entity_poly.pdbx_seq_one_letter_code
_entity_poly.pdbx_strand_id
1 'polypeptide(L)'
;MFGQGNRLLKHSRGTKKIESPVFFALLILIPDSPKGVVFLAHGCSGRAANFWDKSPKCPNCVGLPEERLIVLHALARKFAVFAILSKGVCWSLGEERGIVKSMIRWWISEQMLDKLPVYAMGASSGGYFVSALATEFQFQAIAVMIAGGVYSHLDITKKYPATLFVHMPKDEKRNRKIEKYLVVMRDKGFIDENGYMRDDGRVIPWKTAIEERNVFLPKKSLVNHIQEEMNLAFAYHEMTSLQSQEILDWFESHKK
;
A
#
# COMPACT_ATOMS: atom_id res chain seq x y z
N MET A 1 39.94 24.36 -52.80
CA MET A 1 40.97 24.39 -51.73
C MET A 1 40.29 24.86 -50.46
N PHE A 2 40.35 24.01 -49.41
CA PHE A 2 39.95 24.23 -48.00
C PHE A 2 38.49 24.64 -47.74
N GLY A 3 37.68 23.99 -46.89
CA GLY A 3 37.92 23.01 -45.83
C GLY A 3 37.00 23.34 -44.64
N GLN A 4 36.52 22.30 -43.94
CA GLN A 4 35.81 22.30 -42.64
C GLN A 4 34.28 22.52 -42.68
N GLY A 5 33.43 21.76 -41.98
CA GLY A 5 33.69 20.70 -41.02
C GLY A 5 32.37 20.09 -40.51
N ASN A 6 32.44 18.81 -40.19
CA ASN A 6 31.39 17.91 -39.71
C ASN A 6 30.38 18.51 -38.72
N ARG A 7 29.08 18.37 -39.03
CA ARG A 7 27.99 18.45 -38.04
C ARG A 7 27.90 17.11 -37.30
N LEU A 8 28.68 16.99 -36.23
CA LEU A 8 28.59 15.89 -35.27
C LEU A 8 27.31 16.07 -34.44
N LEU A 9 26.35 15.16 -34.65
CA LEU A 9 25.32 14.79 -33.69
C LEU A 9 26.01 14.38 -32.37
N LYS A 10 25.89 15.20 -31.33
CA LYS A 10 26.16 14.77 -29.95
C LYS A 10 24.91 14.94 -29.11
N HIS A 11 24.33 13.79 -28.78
CA HIS A 11 23.51 13.60 -27.60
C HIS A 11 24.21 14.18 -26.37
N SER A 12 23.51 15.03 -25.63
CA SER A 12 23.55 14.97 -24.17
C SER A 12 22.15 15.29 -23.63
N ARG A 13 21.43 14.23 -23.25
CA ARG A 13 20.31 14.35 -22.31
C ARG A 13 20.94 14.74 -20.97
N GLY A 14 21.12 16.03 -20.76
CA GLY A 14 21.43 16.58 -19.45
C GLY A 14 20.27 16.27 -18.53
N THR A 15 20.47 15.32 -17.62
CA THR A 15 19.59 15.09 -16.47
C THR A 15 19.59 16.36 -15.63
N LYS A 16 18.61 17.24 -15.87
CA LYS A 16 18.31 18.32 -14.93
C LYS A 16 17.78 17.67 -13.66
N LYS A 17 18.66 17.58 -12.68
CA LYS A 17 18.39 17.17 -11.31
C LYS A 17 17.45 18.24 -10.72
N ILE A 18 16.15 17.98 -10.76
CA ILE A 18 15.20 18.72 -9.93
C ILE A 18 15.48 18.23 -8.51
N GLU A 19 16.13 19.07 -7.71
CA GLU A 19 16.21 18.88 -6.27
C GLU A 19 14.78 18.97 -5.73
N SER A 20 14.18 17.79 -5.50
CA SER A 20 12.98 17.65 -4.67
C SER A 20 13.23 18.41 -3.36
N PRO A 21 12.28 19.22 -2.86
CA PRO A 21 12.46 19.96 -1.62
C PRO A 21 12.62 18.98 -0.46
N VAL A 22 13.87 18.62 -0.16
CA VAL A 22 14.60 18.16 1.04
C VAL A 22 13.88 17.35 2.15
N PHE A 23 12.56 17.20 2.16
CA PHE A 23 11.82 16.53 3.24
C PHE A 23 11.39 15.09 2.91
N PHE A 24 11.41 14.67 1.64
CA PHE A 24 10.89 13.37 1.24
C PHE A 24 11.82 12.65 0.26
N ALA A 25 12.48 11.59 0.73
CA ALA A 25 13.26 10.71 -0.13
C ALA A 25 12.31 9.89 -1.02
N LEU A 26 12.42 10.08 -2.34
CA LEU A 26 11.72 9.31 -3.36
C LEU A 26 12.73 8.34 -3.99
N LEU A 27 12.46 7.04 -3.89
CA LEU A 27 13.27 5.99 -4.49
C LEU A 27 12.45 5.27 -5.55
N ILE A 28 13.08 4.99 -6.70
CA ILE A 28 12.39 4.70 -7.95
C ILE A 28 13.11 3.58 -8.70
N LEU A 29 12.35 2.63 -9.25
CA LEU A 29 12.82 1.77 -10.33
C LEU A 29 11.74 1.56 -11.40
N ILE A 30 12.12 1.73 -12.66
CA ILE A 30 11.22 1.61 -13.83
C ILE A 30 11.79 0.49 -14.73
N PRO A 31 11.03 -0.59 -14.97
CA PRO A 31 11.44 -1.63 -15.93
C PRO A 31 11.18 -1.18 -17.36
N ASP A 32 11.83 -1.82 -18.34
CA ASP A 32 11.52 -1.58 -19.76
C ASP A 32 10.07 -1.97 -20.06
N SER A 33 9.36 -1.09 -20.77
CA SER A 33 7.93 -1.21 -21.11
C SER A 33 7.03 -1.46 -19.89
N PRO A 34 6.96 -0.50 -18.95
CA PRO A 34 6.15 -0.66 -17.76
C PRO A 34 4.66 -0.74 -18.11
N LYS A 35 3.92 -1.61 -17.42
CA LYS A 35 2.48 -1.82 -17.66
C LYS A 35 1.56 -1.17 -16.63
N GLY A 36 2.15 -0.65 -15.56
CA GLY A 36 1.48 -0.03 -14.43
C GLY A 36 2.49 0.59 -13.47
N VAL A 37 1.99 1.42 -12.57
CA VAL A 37 2.77 2.09 -11.53
C VAL A 37 2.31 1.60 -10.16
N VAL A 38 3.23 1.30 -9.24
CA VAL A 38 2.91 0.90 -7.86
C VAL A 38 3.58 1.86 -6.88
N PHE A 39 2.75 2.54 -6.07
CA PHE A 39 3.19 3.30 -4.91
C PHE A 39 3.28 2.39 -3.67
N LEU A 40 4.42 2.41 -2.98
CA LEU A 40 4.63 1.67 -1.73
C LEU A 40 4.69 2.62 -0.53
N ALA A 41 3.79 2.41 0.44
CA ALA A 41 3.78 3.12 1.72
C ALA A 41 4.22 2.19 2.86
N HIS A 42 5.36 2.51 3.48
CA HIS A 42 5.91 1.71 4.57
C HIS A 42 5.05 1.75 5.85
N GLY A 43 5.23 0.77 6.74
CA GLY A 43 4.67 0.83 8.10
C GLY A 43 5.43 1.77 9.02
N CYS A 44 4.97 1.91 10.27
CA CYS A 44 5.70 2.71 11.28
C CYS A 44 7.15 2.23 11.44
N SER A 45 8.08 3.14 11.67
CA SER A 45 9.53 2.89 11.76
C SER A 45 10.19 2.40 10.46
N GLY A 46 9.39 2.11 9.43
CA GLY A 46 9.86 1.89 8.07
C GLY A 46 10.33 3.18 7.39
N ARG A 47 10.93 3.02 6.21
CA ARG A 47 11.38 4.13 5.36
C ARG A 47 11.43 3.68 3.92
N ALA A 48 11.36 4.62 2.97
CA ALA A 48 11.53 4.32 1.55
C ALA A 48 12.83 3.53 1.26
N ALA A 49 13.91 3.84 1.98
CA ALA A 49 15.21 3.17 1.84
C ALA A 49 15.21 1.66 2.14
N ASN A 50 14.17 1.12 2.80
CA ASN A 50 14.08 -0.30 3.10
C ASN A 50 13.79 -1.14 1.85
N PHE A 51 13.17 -0.57 0.82
CA PHE A 51 12.71 -1.29 -0.37
C PHE A 51 13.79 -1.54 -1.44
N TRP A 52 14.95 -0.90 -1.34
CA TRP A 52 16.03 -1.01 -2.32
C TRP A 52 17.34 -1.45 -1.70
N ASP A 53 18.13 -2.18 -2.47
CA ASP A 53 19.48 -2.56 -2.10
C ASP A 53 20.41 -1.33 -2.02
N LYS A 54 21.35 -1.40 -1.09
CA LYS A 54 22.45 -0.44 -1.03
C LYS A 54 23.22 -0.44 -2.35
N SER A 55 23.42 0.74 -2.93
CA SER A 55 24.16 0.90 -4.18
C SER A 55 24.88 2.25 -4.23
N PRO A 56 25.81 2.48 -5.18
CA PRO A 56 26.41 3.80 -5.36
C PRO A 56 25.37 4.91 -5.62
N LYS A 57 24.23 4.57 -6.22
CA LYS A 57 23.13 5.50 -6.49
C LYS A 57 22.22 5.73 -5.28
N CYS A 58 22.22 4.80 -4.32
CA CYS A 58 21.51 4.93 -3.05
C CYS A 58 22.38 4.38 -1.89
N PRO A 59 23.34 5.17 -1.39
CA PRO A 59 24.25 4.72 -0.33
C PRO A 59 23.55 4.46 1.01
N ASN A 60 22.37 5.07 1.21
CA ASN A 60 21.57 4.96 2.44
C ASN A 60 20.44 3.91 2.33
N CYS A 61 20.34 3.22 1.20
CA CYS A 61 19.42 2.11 1.02
C CYS A 61 19.83 0.91 1.86
N VAL A 62 18.84 0.16 2.36
CA VAL A 62 19.04 -0.97 3.30
C VAL A 62 18.68 -2.30 2.62
N GLY A 63 17.53 -2.36 1.94
CA GLY A 63 17.08 -3.57 1.26
C GLY A 63 16.62 -4.64 2.25
N LEU A 64 15.65 -4.32 3.11
CA LEU A 64 15.06 -5.29 4.02
C LEU A 64 14.42 -6.44 3.23
N PRO A 65 14.53 -7.71 3.68
CA PRO A 65 14.16 -8.86 2.87
C PRO A 65 12.74 -8.81 2.29
N GLU A 66 11.75 -8.45 3.11
CA GLU A 66 10.35 -8.45 2.72
C GLU A 66 10.02 -7.28 1.78
N GLU A 67 10.39 -6.06 2.16
CA GLU A 67 10.20 -4.86 1.34
C GLU A 67 10.89 -4.98 -0.02
N ARG A 68 12.13 -5.48 -0.03
CA ARG A 68 12.90 -5.71 -1.24
C ARG A 68 12.24 -6.75 -2.14
N LEU A 69 11.75 -7.86 -1.58
CA LEU A 69 11.08 -8.90 -2.36
C LEU A 69 9.79 -8.39 -3.01
N ILE A 70 9.02 -7.53 -2.33
CA ILE A 70 7.86 -6.86 -2.94
C ILE A 70 8.28 -6.08 -4.19
N VAL A 71 9.35 -5.29 -4.11
CA VAL A 71 9.87 -4.53 -5.26
C VAL A 71 10.31 -5.47 -6.38
N LEU A 72 11.06 -6.53 -6.07
CA LEU A 72 11.52 -7.49 -7.07
C LEU A 72 10.36 -8.20 -7.79
N HIS A 73 9.34 -8.63 -7.06
CA HIS A 73 8.16 -9.25 -7.66
C HIS A 73 7.38 -8.29 -8.57
N ALA A 74 7.21 -7.03 -8.14
CA ALA A 74 6.56 -6.00 -8.95
C ALA A 74 7.34 -5.73 -10.25
N LEU A 75 8.67 -5.62 -10.16
CA LEU A 75 9.54 -5.39 -11.32
C LEU A 75 9.57 -6.57 -12.29
N ALA A 76 9.61 -7.80 -11.77
CA ALA A 76 9.52 -9.01 -12.59
C ALA A 76 8.24 -9.03 -13.42
N ARG A 77 7.16 -8.45 -12.89
CA ARG A 77 5.87 -8.30 -13.57
C ARG A 77 5.74 -7.00 -14.37
N LYS A 78 6.82 -6.23 -14.56
CA LYS A 78 6.86 -4.99 -15.35
C LYS A 78 6.05 -3.84 -14.75
N PHE A 79 5.93 -3.75 -13.43
CA PHE A 79 5.45 -2.55 -12.77
C PHE A 79 6.60 -1.58 -12.51
N ALA A 80 6.38 -0.29 -12.79
CA ALA A 80 7.23 0.77 -12.27
C ALA A 80 6.91 0.97 -10.78
N VAL A 81 7.93 1.03 -9.93
CA VAL A 81 7.75 1.05 -8.47
C VAL A 81 8.41 2.29 -7.90
N PHE A 82 7.70 2.95 -6.99
CA PHE A 82 8.29 4.01 -6.19
C PHE A 82 7.75 4.00 -4.76
N ALA A 83 8.55 4.53 -3.84
CA ALA A 83 8.18 4.71 -2.44
C ALA A 83 8.58 6.10 -1.98
N ILE A 84 7.78 6.66 -1.08
CA ILE A 84 7.99 7.96 -0.47
C ILE A 84 8.22 7.72 1.03
N LEU A 85 9.19 8.44 1.59
CA LEU A 85 9.42 8.46 3.04
C LEU A 85 8.26 9.20 3.74
N SER A 86 7.80 8.79 4.91
CA SER A 86 6.87 9.62 5.68
C SER A 86 7.56 10.78 6.40
N LYS A 87 6.81 11.82 6.80
CA LYS A 87 7.32 12.98 7.54
C LYS A 87 7.85 12.60 8.93
N GLY A 88 7.25 11.58 9.56
CA GLY A 88 7.62 11.08 10.87
C GLY A 88 7.90 9.58 10.88
N VAL A 89 7.84 8.97 12.06
CA VAL A 89 7.97 7.51 12.25
C VAL A 89 6.82 6.76 11.56
N CYS A 90 5.61 7.34 11.59
CA CYS A 90 4.41 6.82 10.95
C CYS A 90 3.85 7.87 9.98
N TRP A 91 3.00 7.42 9.06
CA TRP A 91 2.24 8.30 8.19
C TRP A 91 1.17 9.10 8.95
N SER A 92 1.00 10.36 8.56
CA SER A 92 -0.06 11.26 9.02
C SER A 92 -1.18 11.32 8.00
N LEU A 93 -2.43 11.31 8.48
CA LEU A 93 -3.63 11.48 7.65
C LEU A 93 -3.96 12.96 7.37
N GLY A 94 -3.16 13.89 7.88
CA GLY A 94 -3.35 15.33 7.67
C GLY A 94 -2.77 15.85 6.34
N GLU A 95 -2.01 16.95 6.43
CA GLU A 95 -1.44 17.66 5.27
C GLU A 95 -0.50 16.80 4.40
N GLU A 96 0.09 15.75 4.96
CA GLU A 96 1.00 14.83 4.25
C GLU A 96 0.34 14.20 3.01
N ARG A 97 -0.99 13.97 3.05
CA ARG A 97 -1.74 13.41 1.91
C ARG A 97 -1.65 14.32 0.67
N GLY A 98 -1.80 15.62 0.84
CA GLY A 98 -1.75 16.59 -0.27
C GLY A 98 -0.36 16.69 -0.91
N ILE A 99 0.69 16.62 -0.08
CA ILE A 99 2.08 16.62 -0.52
C ILE A 99 2.37 15.35 -1.33
N VAL A 100 2.07 14.18 -0.77
CA VAL A 100 2.31 12.89 -1.42
C VAL A 100 1.51 12.76 -2.71
N LYS A 101 0.24 13.16 -2.71
CA LYS A 101 -0.58 13.24 -3.93
C LYS A 101 0.10 14.03 -5.04
N SER A 102 0.69 15.17 -4.70
CA SER A 102 1.38 16.04 -5.66
C SER A 102 2.68 15.39 -6.15
N MET A 103 3.43 14.74 -5.26
CA MET A 103 4.64 14.00 -5.63
C MET A 103 4.35 12.84 -6.58
N ILE A 104 3.28 12.06 -6.33
CA ILE A 104 2.86 10.97 -7.21
C ILE A 104 2.57 11.50 -8.62
N ARG A 105 1.76 12.57 -8.72
CA ARG A 105 1.41 13.18 -10.02
C ARG A 105 2.63 13.70 -10.76
N TRP A 106 3.47 14.46 -10.05
CA TRP A 106 4.70 15.00 -10.62
C TRP A 106 5.60 13.89 -11.15
N TRP A 107 5.84 12.84 -10.34
CA TRP A 107 6.72 11.75 -10.73
C TRP A 107 6.18 10.97 -11.94
N ILE A 108 4.90 10.65 -11.96
CA ILE A 108 4.27 9.96 -13.11
C ILE A 108 4.47 10.76 -14.40
N SER A 109 4.26 12.08 -14.33
CA SER A 109 4.39 12.96 -15.50
C SER A 109 5.84 13.12 -15.96
N GLU A 110 6.79 13.32 -15.04
CA GLU A 110 8.23 13.39 -15.36
C GLU A 110 8.75 12.11 -16.01
N GLN A 111 8.20 10.96 -15.63
CA GLN A 111 8.58 9.67 -16.19
C GLN A 111 7.76 9.27 -17.42
N MET A 112 6.84 10.14 -17.89
CA MET A 112 5.93 9.91 -19.01
C MET A 112 5.08 8.63 -18.84
N LEU A 113 4.64 8.36 -17.61
CA LEU A 113 3.84 7.19 -17.24
C LEU A 113 2.34 7.53 -17.12
N ASP A 114 1.90 8.72 -17.54
CA ASP A 114 0.54 9.24 -17.34
C ASP A 114 -0.58 8.36 -17.91
N LYS A 115 -0.25 7.50 -18.87
CA LYS A 115 -1.20 6.58 -19.52
C LYS A 115 -1.32 5.24 -18.80
N LEU A 116 -0.50 4.97 -17.80
CA LEU A 116 -0.48 3.70 -17.10
C LEU A 116 -1.40 3.72 -15.87
N PRO A 117 -2.03 2.58 -15.54
CA PRO A 117 -2.79 2.46 -14.30
C PRO A 117 -1.86 2.61 -13.09
N VAL A 118 -2.35 3.33 -12.09
CA VAL A 118 -1.62 3.59 -10.84
C VAL A 118 -2.26 2.78 -9.72
N TYR A 119 -1.45 2.01 -9.02
CA TYR A 119 -1.83 1.19 -7.89
C TYR A 119 -1.08 1.66 -6.64
N ALA A 120 -1.58 1.29 -5.47
CA ALA A 120 -0.87 1.56 -4.23
C ALA A 120 -1.01 0.41 -3.25
N MET A 121 0.01 0.20 -2.43
CA MET A 121 -0.09 -0.68 -1.28
C MET A 121 0.64 -0.11 -0.07
N GLY A 122 0.17 -0.48 1.11
CA GLY A 122 0.84 -0.09 2.34
C GLY A 122 0.55 -1.03 3.49
N ALA A 123 1.49 -1.07 4.44
CA ALA A 123 1.39 -1.86 5.65
C ALA A 123 1.12 -0.98 6.88
N SER A 124 0.24 -1.40 7.78
CA SER A 124 -0.05 -0.69 9.03
C SER A 124 -0.37 0.80 8.80
N SER A 125 0.42 1.75 9.34
CA SER A 125 0.23 3.19 9.09
C SER A 125 0.25 3.56 7.61
N GLY A 126 1.08 2.88 6.80
CA GLY A 126 1.08 3.04 5.34
C GLY A 126 -0.19 2.53 4.68
N GLY A 127 -0.79 1.45 5.22
CA GLY A 127 -2.08 0.93 4.76
C GLY A 127 -3.22 1.91 5.02
N TYR A 128 -3.26 2.49 6.23
CA TYR A 128 -4.19 3.58 6.55
C TYR A 128 -3.97 4.79 5.64
N PHE A 129 -2.72 5.17 5.43
CA PHE A 129 -2.38 6.31 4.59
C PHE A 129 -2.83 6.12 3.13
N VAL A 130 -2.51 4.98 2.51
CA VAL A 130 -2.93 4.65 1.14
C VAL A 130 -4.45 4.65 1.02
N SER A 131 -5.15 4.05 1.99
CA SER A 131 -6.60 4.04 1.98
C SER A 131 -7.21 5.45 2.10
N ALA A 132 -6.64 6.32 2.92
CA ALA A 132 -7.08 7.71 3.04
C ALA A 132 -6.72 8.56 1.80
N LEU A 133 -5.55 8.33 1.20
CA LEU A 133 -5.10 9.00 -0.01
C LEU A 133 -5.98 8.63 -1.23
N ALA A 134 -6.48 7.40 -1.27
CA ALA A 134 -7.36 6.91 -2.33
C ALA A 134 -8.71 7.65 -2.42
N THR A 135 -9.08 8.42 -1.40
CA THR A 135 -10.25 9.32 -1.44
C THR A 135 -10.02 10.55 -2.31
N GLU A 136 -8.74 10.90 -2.56
CA GLU A 136 -8.32 12.12 -3.24
C GLU A 136 -7.48 11.86 -4.49
N PHE A 137 -6.94 10.65 -4.62
CA PHE A 137 -6.15 10.19 -5.76
C PHE A 137 -6.81 8.94 -6.37
N GLN A 138 -7.00 8.95 -7.69
CA GLN A 138 -7.62 7.83 -8.40
C GLN A 138 -6.60 6.73 -8.66
N PHE A 139 -6.46 5.82 -7.70
CA PHE A 139 -5.82 4.54 -7.94
C PHE A 139 -6.78 3.63 -8.72
N GLN A 140 -6.23 2.68 -9.47
CA GLN A 140 -6.99 1.65 -10.15
C GLN A 140 -7.41 0.54 -9.18
N ALA A 141 -6.49 0.14 -8.29
CA ALA A 141 -6.74 -0.73 -7.14
C ALA A 141 -5.72 -0.44 -6.04
N ILE A 142 -6.05 -0.79 -4.80
CA ILE A 142 -5.13 -0.69 -3.66
C ILE A 142 -5.06 -2.02 -2.90
N ALA A 143 -3.92 -2.26 -2.23
CA ALA A 143 -3.77 -3.36 -1.27
C ALA A 143 -3.38 -2.83 0.10
N VAL A 144 -4.15 -3.22 1.11
CA VAL A 144 -3.97 -2.78 2.49
C VAL A 144 -3.54 -3.98 3.32
N MET A 145 -2.32 -3.92 3.82
CA MET A 145 -1.72 -4.98 4.63
C MET A 145 -1.74 -4.57 6.09
N ILE A 146 -2.16 -5.47 6.98
CA ILE A 146 -2.00 -5.29 8.44
C ILE A 146 -2.61 -3.94 8.90
N ALA A 147 -3.72 -3.55 8.27
CA ALA A 147 -4.40 -2.29 8.52
C ALA A 147 -5.88 -2.41 8.15
N GLY A 148 -6.73 -1.77 8.95
CA GLY A 148 -8.18 -1.74 8.71
C GLY A 148 -8.61 -0.71 7.65
N GLY A 149 -7.69 0.16 7.19
CA GLY A 149 -7.99 1.28 6.30
C GLY A 149 -8.82 2.39 6.95
N VAL A 150 -8.91 3.56 6.29
CA VAL A 150 -9.64 4.74 6.76
C VAL A 150 -10.89 4.91 5.92
N TYR A 151 -12.04 4.55 6.50
CA TYR A 151 -13.31 4.47 5.77
C TYR A 151 -14.48 5.20 6.44
N SER A 152 -14.28 5.76 7.64
CA SER A 152 -15.34 6.43 8.43
C SER A 152 -15.83 7.75 7.82
N HIS A 153 -15.08 8.34 6.88
CA HIS A 153 -15.39 9.62 6.22
C HIS A 153 -15.40 9.52 4.69
N LEU A 154 -15.56 8.29 4.15
CA LEU A 154 -15.67 8.09 2.72
C LEU A 154 -16.97 8.69 2.19
N ASP A 155 -16.82 9.60 1.22
CA ASP A 155 -17.92 10.02 0.37
C ASP A 155 -18.19 8.90 -0.66
N ILE A 156 -19.21 8.09 -0.39
CA ILE A 156 -19.64 6.95 -1.22
C ILE A 156 -20.06 7.32 -2.63
N THR A 157 -20.28 8.62 -2.91
CA THR A 157 -20.58 9.10 -4.26
C THR A 157 -19.34 9.19 -5.14
N LYS A 158 -18.14 9.21 -4.54
CA LYS A 158 -16.87 9.21 -5.25
C LYS A 158 -16.43 7.78 -5.54
N LYS A 159 -15.88 7.57 -6.75
CA LYS A 159 -15.30 6.28 -7.15
C LYS A 159 -14.08 5.98 -6.27
N TYR A 160 -14.25 5.14 -5.27
CA TYR A 160 -13.17 4.56 -4.47
C TYR A 160 -12.60 3.33 -5.19
N PRO A 161 -11.27 3.10 -5.18
CA PRO A 161 -10.69 1.94 -5.86
C PRO A 161 -11.10 0.61 -5.24
N ALA A 162 -10.99 -0.46 -6.03
CA ALA A 162 -11.09 -1.81 -5.51
C ALA A 162 -9.93 -2.07 -4.52
N THR A 163 -10.27 -2.63 -3.34
CA THR A 163 -9.32 -2.81 -2.23
C THR A 163 -9.17 -4.26 -1.88
N LEU A 164 -7.93 -4.76 -1.90
CA LEU A 164 -7.56 -6.06 -1.34
C LEU A 164 -7.07 -5.88 0.10
N PHE A 165 -7.67 -6.62 1.03
CA PHE A 165 -7.19 -6.72 2.40
C PHE A 165 -6.31 -7.95 2.54
N VAL A 166 -5.08 -7.76 3.01
CA VAL A 166 -4.07 -8.82 3.09
C VAL A 166 -3.84 -9.21 4.55
N HIS A 167 -4.07 -10.49 4.84
CA HIS A 167 -4.12 -11.11 6.17
C HIS A 167 -3.06 -12.25 6.26
N MET A 168 -2.36 -12.39 7.39
CA MET A 168 -1.19 -13.26 7.64
C MET A 168 -1.34 -14.45 8.67
N PRO A 169 -1.55 -15.71 8.23
CA PRO A 169 -2.12 -16.83 9.02
C PRO A 169 -1.26 -17.57 10.09
N LYS A 170 -0.13 -17.05 10.57
CA LYS A 170 0.88 -17.86 11.31
C LYS A 170 0.79 -17.90 12.86
N ASP A 171 -0.29 -17.45 13.51
CA ASP A 171 -0.46 -17.51 14.99
C ASP A 171 -1.60 -18.46 15.41
N GLU A 172 -1.28 -19.64 15.96
CA GLU A 172 -2.27 -20.68 16.31
C GLU A 172 -3.23 -20.32 17.47
N LYS A 173 -2.75 -19.62 18.51
CA LYS A 173 -3.62 -19.21 19.64
C LYS A 173 -4.60 -18.14 19.19
N ARG A 174 -4.17 -17.25 18.29
CA ARG A 174 -5.02 -16.23 17.68
C ARG A 174 -5.93 -16.83 16.61
N ASN A 175 -5.46 -17.80 15.83
CA ASN A 175 -6.24 -18.55 14.86
C ASN A 175 -7.47 -19.19 15.52
N ARG A 176 -7.29 -19.87 16.67
CA ARG A 176 -8.41 -20.46 17.44
C ARG A 176 -9.45 -19.44 17.91
N LYS A 177 -9.09 -18.17 18.08
CA LYS A 177 -10.04 -17.10 18.44
C LYS A 177 -10.72 -16.51 17.21
N ILE A 178 -9.99 -16.35 16.10
CA ILE A 178 -10.54 -15.91 14.81
C ILE A 178 -11.51 -16.95 14.23
N GLU A 179 -11.19 -18.23 14.31
CA GLU A 179 -12.10 -19.33 13.96
C GLU A 179 -13.42 -19.22 14.72
N LYS A 180 -13.38 -18.95 16.03
CA LYS A 180 -14.60 -18.75 16.84
C LYS A 180 -15.42 -17.55 16.35
N TYR A 181 -14.78 -16.47 15.90
CA TYR A 181 -15.48 -15.30 15.37
C TYR A 181 -16.03 -15.54 13.96
N LEU A 182 -15.28 -16.23 13.09
CA LEU A 182 -15.74 -16.60 11.75
C LEU A 182 -16.94 -17.54 11.81
N VAL A 183 -16.99 -18.47 12.78
CA VAL A 183 -18.17 -19.30 13.03
C VAL A 183 -19.39 -18.44 13.37
N VAL A 184 -19.25 -17.47 14.28
CA VAL A 184 -20.37 -16.57 14.64
C VAL A 184 -20.80 -15.69 13.47
N MET A 185 -19.86 -15.18 12.68
CA MET A 185 -20.15 -14.35 11.51
C MET A 185 -20.82 -15.13 10.38
N ARG A 186 -20.43 -16.40 10.18
CA ARG A 186 -21.06 -17.30 9.20
C ARG A 186 -22.46 -17.70 9.65
N ASP A 187 -22.64 -18.06 10.92
CA ASP A 187 -23.94 -18.38 11.52
C ASP A 187 -24.96 -17.23 11.38
N LYS A 188 -24.47 -15.99 11.49
CA LYS A 188 -25.30 -14.79 11.37
C LYS A 188 -25.45 -14.30 9.92
N GLY A 189 -24.84 -14.99 8.95
CA GLY A 189 -24.91 -14.65 7.53
C GLY A 189 -24.15 -13.38 7.15
N PHE A 190 -23.19 -12.94 7.95
CA PHE A 190 -22.38 -11.74 7.67
C PHE A 190 -21.25 -12.02 6.68
N ILE A 191 -20.80 -13.27 6.60
CA ILE A 191 -19.82 -13.74 5.64
C ILE A 191 -20.37 -14.90 4.81
N ASP A 192 -19.89 -15.07 3.58
CA ASP A 192 -20.23 -16.16 2.68
C ASP A 192 -19.43 -17.44 2.96
N GLU A 193 -19.66 -18.45 2.12
CA GLU A 193 -19.00 -19.76 2.23
C GLU A 193 -17.49 -19.69 2.00
N ASN A 194 -17.03 -18.70 1.24
CA ASN A 194 -15.62 -18.44 0.97
C ASN A 194 -14.98 -17.50 2.03
N GLY A 195 -15.77 -17.02 2.99
CA GLY A 195 -15.31 -16.14 4.08
C GLY A 195 -15.31 -14.66 3.73
N TYR A 196 -15.91 -14.26 2.61
CA TYR A 196 -16.06 -12.85 2.24
C TYR A 196 -17.27 -12.24 2.91
N MET A 197 -17.15 -10.97 3.30
CA MET A 197 -18.26 -10.20 3.83
C MET A 197 -19.35 -10.05 2.78
N ARG A 198 -20.59 -10.40 3.14
CA ARG A 198 -21.76 -10.25 2.26
C ARG A 198 -22.24 -8.81 2.17
N ASP A 199 -21.99 -8.04 3.23
CA ASP A 199 -22.38 -6.64 3.39
C ASP A 199 -21.24 -5.82 4.01
N ASP A 200 -21.43 -4.51 4.05
CA ASP A 200 -20.49 -3.58 4.67
C ASP A 200 -20.25 -3.90 6.16
N GLY A 201 -19.01 -4.30 6.47
CA GLY A 201 -18.53 -4.61 7.83
C GLY A 201 -18.72 -3.51 8.88
N ARG A 202 -18.96 -2.27 8.43
CA ARG A 202 -19.22 -1.10 9.29
C ARG A 202 -20.70 -0.97 9.69
N VAL A 203 -21.59 -1.54 8.87
CA VAL A 203 -23.04 -1.42 9.01
C VAL A 203 -23.63 -2.65 9.70
N ILE A 204 -23.01 -3.82 9.52
CA ILE A 204 -23.48 -5.04 10.17
C ILE A 204 -23.27 -4.99 11.70
N PRO A 205 -24.28 -5.39 12.50
CA PRO A 205 -24.22 -5.33 13.97
C PRO A 205 -23.43 -6.51 14.57
N TRP A 206 -22.23 -6.78 14.04
CA TRP A 206 -21.42 -7.94 14.44
C TRP A 206 -20.97 -7.86 15.90
N LYS A 207 -20.81 -6.65 16.46
CA LYS A 207 -20.47 -6.44 17.88
C LYS A 207 -21.55 -7.02 18.80
N THR A 208 -22.82 -6.71 18.50
CA THR A 208 -23.98 -7.23 19.22
C THR A 208 -24.07 -8.76 19.10
N ALA A 209 -23.80 -9.30 17.92
CA ALA A 209 -23.81 -10.76 17.70
C ALA A 209 -22.74 -11.53 18.49
N ILE A 210 -21.57 -10.92 18.74
CA ILE A 210 -20.51 -11.51 19.56
C ILE A 210 -20.85 -11.45 21.05
N GLU A 211 -21.42 -10.34 21.51
CA GLU A 211 -21.89 -10.16 22.90
C GLU A 211 -23.01 -11.16 23.24
N GLU A 212 -23.97 -11.38 22.33
CA GLU A 212 -25.04 -12.38 22.47
C GLU A 212 -24.54 -13.82 22.66
N ARG A 213 -23.33 -14.14 22.17
CA ARG A 213 -22.71 -15.46 22.27
C ARG A 213 -21.83 -15.62 23.51
N ASN A 214 -21.86 -14.66 24.43
CA ASN A 214 -21.08 -14.67 25.67
C ASN A 214 -19.56 -14.76 25.43
N VAL A 215 -19.09 -14.25 24.29
CA VAL A 215 -17.67 -14.14 23.99
C VAL A 215 -17.18 -12.83 24.61
N PHE A 216 -16.39 -12.92 25.68
CA PHE A 216 -16.04 -11.78 26.53
C PHE A 216 -15.22 -10.73 25.76
N LEU A 217 -15.78 -9.54 25.57
CA LEU A 217 -15.10 -8.37 25.01
C LEU A 217 -14.58 -7.47 26.16
N PRO A 218 -13.29 -7.08 26.18
CA PRO A 218 -12.80 -6.07 27.13
C PRO A 218 -13.47 -4.69 26.91
N LYS A 219 -13.50 -3.86 27.97
CA LYS A 219 -14.13 -2.51 28.12
C LYS A 219 -14.40 -1.73 26.82
N LYS A 220 -15.52 -0.99 26.76
CA LYS A 220 -15.95 -0.14 25.61
C LYS A 220 -14.91 0.83 25.04
N SER A 221 -14.03 1.41 25.86
CA SER A 221 -12.91 2.26 25.40
C SER A 221 -11.80 1.47 24.71
N LEU A 222 -11.66 0.18 25.05
CA LEU A 222 -10.78 -0.77 24.40
C LEU A 222 -11.40 -1.41 23.15
N VAL A 223 -12.69 -1.21 22.83
CA VAL A 223 -13.32 -1.84 21.65
C VAL A 223 -12.72 -1.34 20.34
N ASN A 224 -12.33 -0.07 20.26
CA ASN A 224 -11.57 0.46 19.11
C ASN A 224 -10.14 -0.09 19.12
N HIS A 225 -9.54 -0.23 20.31
CA HIS A 225 -8.25 -0.89 20.49
C HIS A 225 -8.30 -2.40 20.23
N ILE A 226 -9.45 -3.07 20.33
CA ILE A 226 -9.60 -4.50 20.06
C ILE A 226 -9.70 -4.73 18.56
N GLN A 227 -10.36 -3.84 17.81
CA GLN A 227 -10.33 -3.85 16.35
C GLN A 227 -8.92 -3.54 15.81
N GLU A 228 -8.18 -2.66 16.49
CA GLU A 228 -6.74 -2.47 16.28
C GLU A 228 -5.95 -3.72 16.65
N GLU A 229 -6.12 -4.29 17.84
CA GLU A 229 -5.48 -5.55 18.30
C GLU A 229 -5.86 -6.76 17.43
N MET A 230 -7.01 -6.75 16.76
CA MET A 230 -7.41 -7.77 15.76
C MET A 230 -6.63 -7.61 14.45
N ASN A 231 -6.23 -6.39 14.08
CA ASN A 231 -5.34 -6.10 12.95
C ASN A 231 -3.85 -6.29 13.30
N LEU A 232 -3.48 -5.97 14.55
CA LEU A 232 -2.13 -6.00 15.11
C LEU A 232 -1.71 -7.43 15.52
N ALA A 233 -2.62 -8.24 16.10
CA ALA A 233 -2.31 -9.60 16.55
C ALA A 233 -2.21 -10.65 15.42
N PHE A 234 -2.29 -10.20 14.17
CA PHE A 234 -2.24 -11.06 12.99
C PHE A 234 -0.99 -10.86 12.14
N ALA A 235 0.00 -10.11 12.64
CA ALA A 235 1.27 -9.97 11.98
C ALA A 235 2.37 -9.78 13.04
N TYR A 236 3.58 -10.28 12.78
CA TYR A 236 4.74 -9.45 13.14
C TYR A 236 4.41 -8.07 12.57
N HIS A 237 4.44 -6.98 13.35
CA HIS A 237 4.03 -5.63 12.93
C HIS A 237 4.90 -5.04 11.80
N GLU A 238 5.06 -5.79 10.73
CA GLU A 238 6.10 -5.70 9.74
C GLU A 238 5.51 -6.08 8.40
N MET A 239 5.97 -5.39 7.36
CA MET A 239 5.57 -5.67 6.00
C MET A 239 6.03 -7.07 5.58
N THR A 240 5.25 -7.74 4.73
CA THR A 240 5.59 -9.08 4.21
C THR A 240 5.40 -9.17 2.69
N SER A 241 6.26 -9.94 2.05
CA SER A 241 6.22 -10.30 0.65
C SER A 241 5.39 -11.57 0.38
N LEU A 242 4.89 -12.26 1.40
CA LEU A 242 4.25 -13.57 1.23
C LEU A 242 3.09 -13.54 0.24
N GLN A 243 2.22 -12.54 0.32
CA GLN A 243 1.06 -12.38 -0.58
C GLN A 243 1.32 -11.44 -1.77
N SER A 244 2.59 -11.12 -2.04
CA SER A 244 2.91 -10.12 -3.07
C SER A 244 2.53 -10.57 -4.49
N GLN A 245 2.51 -11.88 -4.77
CA GLN A 245 2.05 -12.37 -6.06
C GLN A 245 0.55 -12.17 -6.23
N GLU A 246 -0.24 -12.50 -5.21
CA GLU A 246 -1.68 -12.33 -5.16
C GLU A 246 -2.09 -10.86 -5.22
N ILE A 247 -1.33 -9.98 -4.56
CA ILE A 247 -1.51 -8.52 -4.67
C ILE A 247 -1.28 -8.05 -6.12
N LEU A 248 -0.26 -8.56 -6.79
CA LEU A 248 0.05 -8.18 -8.18
C LEU A 248 -0.96 -8.78 -9.17
N ASP A 249 -1.44 -10.00 -8.94
CA ASP A 249 -2.57 -10.60 -9.68
C ASP A 249 -3.83 -9.75 -9.54
N TRP A 250 -4.11 -9.30 -8.32
CA TRP A 250 -5.22 -8.39 -8.04
C TRP A 250 -5.09 -7.07 -8.79
N PHE A 251 -3.90 -6.47 -8.83
CA PHE A 251 -3.68 -5.24 -9.60
C PHE A 251 -3.90 -5.46 -11.10
N GLU A 252 -3.42 -6.58 -11.63
CA GLU A 252 -3.58 -6.90 -13.05
C GLU A 252 -5.02 -7.18 -13.44
N SER A 253 -5.79 -7.87 -12.60
CA SER A 253 -7.21 -8.13 -12.86
C SER A 253 -8.06 -6.86 -12.88
N HIS A 254 -7.55 -5.76 -12.34
CA HIS A 254 -8.20 -4.46 -12.33
C HIS A 254 -7.66 -3.50 -13.39
N LYS A 255 -6.79 -3.94 -14.31
CA LYS A 255 -6.35 -3.10 -15.43
C LYS A 255 -7.55 -2.74 -16.32
N LYS A 256 -7.84 -1.44 -16.44
CA LYS A 256 -8.84 -0.91 -17.40
C LYS A 256 -8.15 -0.48 -18.69
#